data_AF-A0A4R9AL91-F1
#
_entry.id   AF-A0A4R9AL91-F1
#
_cell.length_a   1.000
_cell.length_b   1.000
_cell.length_c   1.000
_cell.angle_alpha   90.00
_cell.angle_beta   90.00
_cell.angle_gamma   90.00
#
_symmetry.space_group_name_H-M   'P 1'
#
loop_
_entity.id
_entity.type
_entity.pdbx_description
1 polymer ?
#
loop_
_entity_poly.entity_id
_entity_poly.type
_entity_poly.pdbx_seq_one_letter_code
_entity_poly.pdbx_strand_id
1 'polypeptide(L)'
;MLTRTAVAAGAAVLLTLSLASCSGASADAADNDATGVSYAADENTLVFGVVPDSVDTQTNYQPLMDYIEQETGKTVEYHESTDYAALIEAAIAGKIDVASFSGFTYITATNNGAAITPISSIVTTEGEVPGYYSQAIVPADSDITSLEEFAGKKVCFVDPSSTSGYLFPSYNLLEAGVDPVADVTPVFAGKHDVSVQKVGEGKECEVGFAEDSEVAKSDKVKVIGETMVPGAPIVVSDTLPDDLKSQLIEILAEVTIDDIIAAGIESADTQAFRDTFYATEPVDDEYYDTIRDICVKTSASQCQG
;
A
#
# COMPACT_ATOMS: atom_id res chain seq x y z
N MET A 1 -21.93 28.73 68.41
CA MET A 1 -21.33 28.28 69.68
C MET A 1 -20.53 27.01 69.42
N LEU A 2 -19.22 27.08 69.72
CA LEU A 2 -18.30 25.99 70.10
C LEU A 2 -17.90 24.93 69.05
N THR A 3 -16.86 25.30 68.30
CA THR A 3 -15.59 24.57 68.10
C THR A 3 -15.34 23.35 68.99
N ARG A 4 -14.90 22.23 68.39
CA ARG A 4 -13.93 21.31 69.03
C ARG A 4 -12.95 20.72 68.02
N THR A 5 -11.76 21.29 68.07
CA THR A 5 -10.46 20.76 67.64
C THR A 5 -10.12 19.49 68.40
N ALA A 6 -9.50 18.50 67.74
CA ALA A 6 -8.64 17.52 68.40
C ALA A 6 -7.45 17.19 67.50
N VAL A 7 -6.26 17.56 67.98
CA VAL A 7 -4.94 17.24 67.45
C VAL A 7 -4.39 16.08 68.28
N ALA A 8 -3.82 15.07 67.62
CA ALA A 8 -2.78 14.17 68.15
C ALA A 8 -2.15 13.47 66.93
N ALA A 9 -0.95 13.83 66.44
CA ALA A 9 0.39 13.66 67.00
C ALA A 9 0.89 12.20 67.03
N GLY A 10 1.78 11.89 66.07
CA GLY A 10 2.98 11.06 66.31
C GLY A 10 2.93 9.59 65.93
N ALA A 11 3.63 9.21 64.85
CA ALA A 11 4.82 8.34 64.90
C ALA A 11 5.24 7.96 63.46
N ALA A 12 6.32 8.57 62.98
CA ALA A 12 7.01 8.13 61.77
C ALA A 12 7.89 6.92 62.10
N VAL A 13 7.67 5.81 61.40
CA VAL A 13 8.57 4.65 61.42
C VAL A 13 9.29 4.61 60.08
N LEU A 14 10.57 5.01 60.11
CA LEU A 14 11.54 4.78 59.04
C LEU A 14 11.88 3.28 59.01
N LEU A 15 11.48 2.58 57.95
CA LEU A 15 12.00 1.26 57.63
C LEU A 15 13.02 1.40 56.50
N THR A 16 14.29 1.44 56.88
CA THR A 16 15.42 1.17 56.00
C THR A 16 15.50 -0.34 55.76
N LEU A 17 15.25 -0.79 54.53
CA LEU A 17 15.67 -2.12 54.07
C LEU A 17 16.87 -1.97 53.15
N SER A 18 18.00 -2.51 53.62
CA SER A 18 19.23 -2.67 52.86
C SER A 18 19.46 -4.14 52.51
N LEU A 19 19.73 -4.37 51.23
CA LEU A 19 20.58 -5.41 50.61
C LEU A 19 20.12 -6.88 50.64
N ALA A 20 19.83 -7.40 49.44
CA ALA A 20 20.25 -8.74 49.05
C ALA A 20 20.73 -8.70 47.60
N SER A 21 22.06 -8.73 47.45
CA SER A 21 22.77 -8.99 46.20
C SER A 21 22.64 -10.48 45.87
N CYS A 22 21.98 -10.80 44.76
CA CYS A 22 22.11 -12.10 44.11
C CYS A 22 22.73 -11.88 42.72
N SER A 23 24.00 -12.26 42.59
CA SER A 23 24.60 -12.59 41.30
C SER A 23 23.85 -13.75 40.67
N GLY A 24 23.44 -13.61 39.42
CA GLY A 24 22.82 -14.69 38.66
C GLY A 24 22.59 -14.28 37.21
N ALA A 25 23.38 -14.90 36.33
CA ALA A 25 23.31 -14.89 34.87
C ALA A 25 23.53 -13.53 34.20
N SER A 26 24.74 -13.35 33.67
CA SER A 26 24.96 -12.53 32.48
C SER A 26 23.96 -13.01 31.42
N ALA A 27 22.88 -12.26 31.25
CA ALA A 27 22.24 -12.20 29.96
C ALA A 27 23.31 -11.64 29.03
N ASP A 28 23.69 -12.43 28.02
CA ASP A 28 24.31 -11.87 26.83
C ASP A 28 23.40 -10.73 26.40
N ALA A 29 23.83 -9.51 26.70
CA ALA A 29 23.34 -8.34 26.04
C ALA A 29 23.73 -8.59 24.59
N ALA A 30 22.74 -8.96 23.78
CA ALA A 30 22.83 -8.91 22.34
C ALA A 30 23.51 -7.59 22.01
N ASP A 31 24.67 -7.71 21.39
CA ASP A 31 25.44 -6.62 20.86
C ASP A 31 24.47 -5.81 20.00
N ASN A 32 24.08 -4.63 20.48
CA ASN A 32 23.36 -3.66 19.67
C ASN A 32 24.40 -3.16 18.67
N ASP A 33 24.55 -3.91 17.58
CA ASP A 33 25.38 -3.51 16.46
C ASP A 33 24.80 -2.20 15.91
N ALA A 34 25.59 -1.15 16.01
CA ALA A 34 25.25 0.22 15.65
C ALA A 34 25.29 0.40 14.12
N THR A 35 24.79 -0.58 13.37
CA THR A 35 24.85 -0.65 11.90
C THR A 35 23.60 -0.10 11.22
N GLY A 36 22.56 0.26 11.98
CA GLY A 36 21.29 0.71 11.38
C GLY A 36 20.56 -0.41 10.61
N VAL A 37 21.07 -1.64 10.69
CA VAL A 37 20.50 -2.82 10.06
C VAL A 37 19.39 -3.39 10.93
N SER A 38 18.23 -3.66 10.34
CA SER A 38 17.06 -4.21 11.01
C SER A 38 16.13 -4.92 10.03
N TYR A 39 15.41 -5.91 10.55
CA TYR A 39 14.35 -6.65 9.88
C TYR A 39 13.02 -6.38 10.59
N ALA A 40 11.90 -6.41 9.87
CA ALA A 40 10.58 -6.24 10.45
C ALA A 40 10.21 -7.36 11.43
N ALA A 41 10.64 -8.59 11.13
CA ALA A 41 10.49 -9.78 11.97
C ALA A 41 11.83 -10.25 12.56
N ASP A 42 12.63 -10.99 11.78
CA ASP A 42 13.96 -11.49 12.15
C ASP A 42 14.83 -11.74 10.90
N GLU A 43 16.11 -12.09 11.08
CA GLU A 43 17.07 -12.23 9.98
C GLU A 43 16.75 -13.34 8.95
N ASN A 44 15.86 -14.28 9.28
CA ASN A 44 15.46 -15.38 8.40
C ASN A 44 14.09 -15.14 7.73
N THR A 45 13.41 -14.05 8.07
CA THR A 45 12.03 -13.80 7.66
C THR A 45 11.91 -12.41 7.02
N LEU A 46 11.43 -12.34 5.79
CA LEU A 46 11.05 -11.12 5.10
C LEU A 46 9.55 -10.88 5.25
N VAL A 47 9.15 -9.74 5.79
CA VAL A 47 7.75 -9.35 5.86
C VAL A 47 7.37 -8.61 4.57
N PHE A 48 6.43 -9.19 3.80
CA PHE A 48 5.97 -8.68 2.52
C PHE A 48 4.60 -8.00 2.63
N GLY A 49 4.55 -6.69 2.40
CA GLY A 49 3.30 -5.92 2.40
C GLY A 49 2.72 -5.70 1.00
N VAL A 50 1.40 -5.71 0.88
CA VAL A 50 0.71 -5.34 -0.36
C VAL A 50 -0.48 -4.47 -0.03
N VAL A 51 -0.74 -3.47 -0.87
CA VAL A 51 -1.98 -2.69 -0.77
C VAL A 51 -3.18 -3.64 -0.95
N PRO A 52 -4.13 -3.71 -0.01
CA PRO A 52 -5.28 -4.64 -0.06
C PRO A 52 -6.36 -4.14 -1.02
N ASP A 53 -6.00 -3.95 -2.28
CA ASP A 53 -6.74 -3.27 -3.35
C ASP A 53 -7.88 -4.08 -3.97
N SER A 54 -7.91 -5.39 -3.74
CA SER A 54 -8.92 -6.35 -4.18
C SER A 54 -9.18 -7.40 -3.09
N VAL A 55 -10.21 -8.22 -3.25
CA VAL A 55 -10.45 -9.36 -2.34
C VAL A 55 -9.41 -10.47 -2.50
N ASP A 56 -8.74 -10.53 -3.65
CA ASP A 56 -7.79 -11.58 -4.00
C ASP A 56 -6.32 -11.15 -3.87
N THR A 57 -6.04 -9.95 -3.33
CA THR A 57 -4.68 -9.35 -3.24
C THR A 57 -3.61 -10.35 -2.80
N GLN A 58 -3.79 -11.05 -1.66
CA GLN A 58 -2.79 -12.01 -1.20
C GLN A 58 -2.57 -13.14 -2.23
N THR A 59 -3.64 -13.65 -2.83
CA THR A 59 -3.56 -14.72 -3.83
C THR A 59 -2.82 -14.24 -5.08
N ASN A 60 -3.07 -13.00 -5.52
CA ASN A 60 -2.42 -12.41 -6.68
C ASN A 60 -0.91 -12.20 -6.45
N TYR A 61 -0.48 -11.91 -5.22
CA TYR A 61 0.94 -11.66 -4.91
C TYR A 61 1.70 -12.89 -4.40
N GLN A 62 1.02 -13.99 -4.08
CA GLN A 62 1.66 -15.21 -3.59
C GLN A 62 2.77 -15.73 -4.52
N PRO A 63 2.61 -15.77 -5.87
CA PRO A 63 3.68 -16.27 -6.74
C PRO A 63 4.96 -15.42 -6.67
N LEU A 64 4.84 -14.10 -6.52
CA LEU A 64 5.98 -13.21 -6.36
C LEU A 64 6.66 -13.41 -4.98
N MET A 65 5.87 -13.62 -3.92
CA MET A 65 6.40 -13.96 -2.61
C MET A 65 7.15 -15.30 -2.61
N ASP A 66 6.58 -16.33 -3.23
CA ASP A 66 7.20 -17.65 -3.39
C ASP A 66 8.52 -17.54 -4.15
N TYR A 67 8.58 -16.65 -5.15
CA TYR A 67 9.79 -16.35 -5.91
C TYR A 67 10.87 -15.71 -5.04
N ILE A 68 10.51 -14.68 -4.26
CA ILE A 68 11.44 -14.04 -3.33
C ILE A 68 11.94 -15.04 -2.28
N GLU A 69 11.07 -15.91 -1.75
CA GLU A 69 11.45 -16.95 -0.79
C GLU A 69 12.47 -17.91 -1.39
N GLN A 70 12.22 -18.41 -2.61
CA GLN A 70 13.12 -19.33 -3.30
C GLN A 70 14.49 -18.71 -3.58
N GLU A 71 14.53 -17.48 -4.09
CA GLU A 71 15.76 -16.83 -4.52
C GLU A 71 16.60 -16.31 -3.34
N THR A 72 15.96 -15.89 -2.24
CA THR A 72 16.66 -15.39 -1.06
C THR A 72 16.98 -16.49 -0.03
N GLY A 73 16.25 -17.61 -0.08
CA GLY A 73 16.32 -18.66 0.94
C GLY A 73 15.74 -18.25 2.30
N LYS A 74 15.01 -17.14 2.36
CA LYS A 74 14.32 -16.62 3.57
C LYS A 74 12.85 -16.96 3.50
N THR A 75 12.21 -17.16 4.66
CA THR A 75 10.74 -17.25 4.71
C THR A 75 10.14 -15.89 4.34
N VAL A 76 9.12 -15.88 3.50
CA VAL A 76 8.39 -14.64 3.16
C VAL A 76 7.00 -14.67 3.78
N GLU A 77 6.74 -13.79 4.74
CA GLU A 77 5.45 -13.70 5.44
C GLU A 77 4.61 -12.55 4.88
N TYR A 78 3.36 -12.84 4.51
CA TYR A 78 2.42 -11.81 4.07
C TYR A 78 1.98 -10.94 5.26
N HIS A 79 2.12 -9.62 5.12
CA HIS A 79 1.57 -8.65 6.05
C HIS A 79 0.14 -8.26 5.67
N GLU A 80 -0.83 -8.85 6.34
CA GLU A 80 -2.24 -8.50 6.14
C GLU A 80 -2.55 -7.10 6.69
N SER A 81 -2.81 -6.16 5.77
CA SER A 81 -3.27 -4.81 6.10
C SER A 81 -4.79 -4.71 5.94
N THR A 82 -5.46 -4.02 6.86
CA THR A 82 -6.92 -3.85 6.81
C THR A 82 -7.37 -2.86 5.73
N ASP A 83 -6.52 -1.90 5.39
CA ASP A 83 -6.72 -0.88 4.38
C ASP A 83 -5.36 -0.29 3.94
N TYR A 84 -5.41 0.71 3.06
CA TYR A 84 -4.23 1.37 2.49
C TYR A 84 -3.45 2.15 3.55
N ALA A 85 -4.15 2.80 4.49
CA ALA A 85 -3.52 3.56 5.56
C ALA A 85 -2.79 2.65 6.56
N ALA A 86 -3.35 1.47 6.86
CA ALA A 86 -2.71 0.48 7.71
C ALA A 86 -1.35 0.03 7.16
N LEU A 87 -1.24 -0.17 5.83
CA LEU A 87 0.04 -0.50 5.20
C LEU A 87 1.05 0.65 5.29
N ILE A 88 0.59 1.90 5.09
CA ILE A 88 1.42 3.10 5.27
C ILE A 88 1.99 3.15 6.69
N GLU A 89 1.13 3.01 7.71
CA GLU A 89 1.54 3.04 9.12
C GLU A 89 2.48 1.86 9.46
N ALA A 90 2.26 0.69 8.87
CA ALA A 90 3.15 -0.45 9.04
C ALA A 90 4.55 -0.17 8.49
N ALA A 91 4.65 0.45 7.31
CA ALA A 91 5.94 0.84 6.74
C ALA A 91 6.64 1.95 7.56
N ILE A 92 5.90 2.96 8.03
CA ILE A 92 6.44 4.00 8.94
C ILE A 92 6.98 3.38 10.23
N ALA A 93 6.30 2.35 10.75
CA ALA A 93 6.70 1.64 11.96
C ALA A 93 7.84 0.62 11.75
N GLY A 94 8.39 0.51 10.53
CA GLY A 94 9.44 -0.48 10.20
C GLY A 94 8.94 -1.92 10.30
N LYS A 95 7.68 -2.17 9.97
CA LYS A 95 7.03 -3.49 10.02
C LYS A 95 6.91 -4.18 8.66
N ILE A 96 7.59 -3.63 7.65
CA ILE A 96 7.59 -4.11 6.27
C ILE A 96 9.05 -4.14 5.80
N ASP A 97 9.49 -5.28 5.26
CA ASP A 97 10.83 -5.42 4.68
C ASP A 97 10.81 -5.21 3.17
N VAL A 98 9.78 -5.75 2.51
CA VAL A 98 9.51 -5.60 1.07
C VAL A 98 8.03 -5.29 0.91
N ALA A 99 7.63 -4.45 -0.03
CA ALA A 99 6.22 -4.27 -0.32
C ALA A 99 5.92 -3.89 -1.76
N SER A 100 4.72 -4.24 -2.20
CA SER A 100 4.09 -3.65 -3.38
C SER A 100 3.12 -2.55 -2.94
N PHE A 101 3.52 -1.30 -3.16
CA PHE A 101 2.68 -0.13 -2.91
C PHE A 101 1.94 0.27 -4.19
N SER A 102 0.89 1.09 -4.07
CA SER A 102 0.49 1.96 -5.18
C SER A 102 1.40 3.20 -5.15
N GLY A 103 1.63 3.86 -6.28
CA GLY A 103 2.54 5.01 -6.30
C GLY A 103 2.17 6.11 -5.29
N PHE A 104 0.88 6.39 -5.08
CA PHE A 104 0.41 7.37 -4.10
C PHE A 104 0.57 6.90 -2.65
N THR A 105 0.34 5.61 -2.35
CA THR A 105 0.60 5.08 -1.01
C THR A 105 2.09 5.08 -0.69
N TYR A 106 2.97 4.82 -1.67
CA TYR A 106 4.41 4.96 -1.54
C TYR A 106 4.82 6.39 -1.18
N ILE A 107 4.39 7.39 -1.98
CA ILE A 107 4.67 8.81 -1.73
C ILE A 107 4.16 9.25 -0.35
N THR A 108 2.97 8.80 0.03
CA THR A 108 2.41 9.12 1.35
C THR A 108 3.26 8.52 2.47
N ALA A 109 3.69 7.26 2.34
CA ALA A 109 4.51 6.61 3.36
C ALA A 109 5.87 7.29 3.52
N THR A 110 6.57 7.60 2.43
CA THR A 110 7.89 8.23 2.48
C THR A 110 7.82 9.67 3.00
N ASN A 111 6.82 10.45 2.60
CA ASN A 111 6.59 11.80 3.14
C ASN A 111 6.31 11.78 4.65
N ASN A 112 5.76 10.68 5.18
CA ASN A 112 5.48 10.51 6.60
C ASN A 112 6.57 9.70 7.36
N GLY A 113 7.74 9.52 6.74
CA GLY A 113 8.94 9.00 7.41
C GLY A 113 9.16 7.50 7.32
N ALA A 114 8.45 6.79 6.44
CA ALA A 114 8.82 5.42 6.08
C ALA A 114 10.19 5.40 5.38
N ALA A 115 11.11 4.60 5.88
CA ALA A 115 12.45 4.41 5.32
C ALA A 115 12.43 3.26 4.30
N ILE A 116 11.86 3.53 3.13
CA ILE A 116 11.66 2.57 2.04
C ILE A 116 12.10 3.18 0.71
N THR A 117 12.71 2.36 -0.16
CA THR A 117 13.20 2.77 -1.47
C THR A 117 12.61 1.86 -2.56
N PRO A 118 12.06 2.42 -3.67
CA PRO A 118 11.62 1.63 -4.81
C PRO A 118 12.83 1.04 -5.53
N ILE A 119 12.71 -0.22 -5.93
CA ILE A 119 13.76 -0.96 -6.65
C ILE A 119 13.31 -1.35 -8.06
N SER A 120 12.02 -1.53 -8.25
CA SER A 120 11.38 -1.81 -9.53
C SER A 120 9.90 -1.47 -9.49
N SER A 121 9.26 -1.44 -10.65
CA SER A 121 7.84 -1.23 -10.81
C SER A 121 7.23 -2.37 -11.61
N ILE A 122 6.00 -2.74 -11.28
CA ILE A 122 5.26 -3.79 -11.98
C ILE A 122 4.86 -3.31 -13.39
N VAL A 123 5.14 -4.17 -14.38
CA VAL A 123 4.61 -4.13 -15.73
C VAL A 123 3.46 -5.13 -15.81
N THR A 124 2.29 -4.69 -16.27
CA THR A 124 1.09 -5.51 -16.38
C THR A 124 0.90 -6.13 -17.76
N THR A 125 1.47 -5.52 -18.80
CA THR A 125 1.31 -5.94 -20.20
C THR A 125 2.65 -6.08 -20.90
N GLU A 126 2.84 -7.18 -21.64
CA GLU A 126 4.05 -7.44 -22.41
C GLU A 126 4.39 -6.30 -23.38
N GLY A 127 5.61 -5.79 -23.27
CA GLY A 127 6.13 -4.73 -24.14
C GLY A 127 5.65 -3.32 -23.82
N GLU A 128 4.91 -3.13 -22.72
CA GLU A 128 4.55 -1.82 -22.19
C GLU A 128 5.51 -1.38 -21.08
N VAL A 129 5.61 -0.06 -20.89
CA VAL A 129 6.29 0.51 -19.72
C VAL A 129 5.50 0.20 -18.46
N PRO A 130 6.11 0.27 -17.25
CA PRO A 130 5.38 0.04 -16.01
C PRO A 130 4.17 0.99 -15.92
N GLY A 131 3.02 0.44 -15.58
CA GLY A 131 1.76 1.18 -15.63
C GLY A 131 0.53 0.30 -15.74
N TYR A 132 -0.61 0.94 -15.51
CA TYR A 132 -1.95 0.39 -15.64
C TYR A 132 -2.96 1.54 -15.75
N TYR A 133 -4.23 1.25 -16.05
CA TYR A 133 -5.22 2.30 -16.27
C TYR A 133 -6.15 2.53 -15.07
N SER A 134 -6.29 3.80 -14.68
CA SER A 134 -7.43 4.30 -13.92
C SER A 134 -8.62 4.52 -14.86
N GLN A 135 -9.72 3.83 -14.64
CA GLN A 135 -10.89 3.88 -15.52
C GLN A 135 -12.09 4.53 -14.83
N ALA A 136 -12.68 5.53 -15.48
CA ALA A 136 -13.96 6.10 -15.14
C ALA A 136 -15.07 5.18 -15.64
N ILE A 137 -15.88 4.66 -14.71
CA ILE A 137 -16.88 3.64 -14.97
C ILE A 137 -18.29 4.13 -14.63
N VAL A 138 -19.25 3.64 -15.41
CA VAL A 138 -20.69 3.86 -15.23
C VAL A 138 -21.43 2.53 -15.40
N PRO A 139 -22.68 2.39 -14.90
CA PRO A 139 -23.50 1.21 -15.20
C PRO A 139 -23.54 0.92 -16.70
N ALA A 140 -23.52 -0.36 -17.09
CA ALA A 140 -23.43 -0.75 -18.50
C ALA A 140 -24.56 -0.14 -19.37
N ASP A 141 -25.75 0.08 -18.80
CA ASP A 141 -26.92 0.66 -19.44
C ASP A 141 -27.08 2.18 -19.22
N SER A 142 -26.10 2.84 -18.58
CA SER A 142 -26.12 4.29 -18.33
C SER A 142 -25.98 5.10 -19.62
N ASP A 143 -26.67 6.25 -19.70
CA ASP A 143 -26.50 7.23 -20.79
C ASP A 143 -25.33 8.20 -20.56
N ILE A 144 -24.65 8.13 -19.41
CA ILE A 144 -23.51 9.00 -19.07
C ILE A 144 -22.33 8.68 -19.99
N THR A 145 -21.68 9.73 -20.50
CA THR A 145 -20.58 9.62 -21.48
C THR A 145 -19.36 10.47 -21.18
N SER A 146 -19.40 11.28 -20.11
CA SER A 146 -18.34 12.24 -19.79
C SER A 146 -18.16 12.44 -18.28
N LEU A 147 -17.00 12.96 -17.86
CA LEU A 147 -16.69 13.20 -16.44
C LEU A 147 -17.48 14.39 -15.87
N GLU A 148 -17.82 15.37 -16.70
CA GLU A 148 -18.65 16.52 -16.35
C GLU A 148 -20.02 16.10 -15.81
N GLU A 149 -20.56 14.99 -16.32
CA GLU A 149 -21.82 14.40 -15.90
C GLU A 149 -21.75 13.72 -14.53
N PHE A 150 -20.56 13.60 -13.92
CA PHE A 150 -20.42 13.10 -12.55
C PHE A 150 -20.84 14.17 -11.52
N ALA A 151 -20.96 15.44 -11.92
CA ALA A 151 -21.47 16.50 -11.05
C ALA A 151 -22.88 16.16 -10.52
N GLY A 152 -23.03 16.26 -9.20
CA GLY A 152 -24.24 15.93 -8.44
C GLY A 152 -24.45 14.44 -8.20
N LYS A 153 -23.52 13.55 -8.59
CA LYS A 153 -23.66 12.10 -8.49
C LYS A 153 -23.02 11.53 -7.24
N LYS A 154 -23.47 10.33 -6.84
CA LYS A 154 -22.72 9.47 -5.94
C LYS A 154 -21.58 8.77 -6.70
N VAL A 155 -20.35 9.15 -6.39
CA VAL A 155 -19.15 8.68 -7.07
C VAL A 155 -18.43 7.67 -6.18
N CYS A 156 -18.31 6.44 -6.65
CA CYS A 156 -17.45 5.44 -6.02
C CYS A 156 -15.99 5.74 -6.32
N PHE A 157 -15.26 6.15 -5.30
CA PHE A 157 -13.80 6.09 -5.25
C PHE A 157 -13.38 4.82 -4.50
N VAL A 158 -12.11 4.44 -4.60
CA VAL A 158 -11.60 3.22 -3.98
C VAL A 158 -11.21 3.50 -2.54
N ASP A 159 -10.06 4.13 -2.34
CA ASP A 159 -9.52 4.50 -1.04
C ASP A 159 -8.93 5.91 -1.12
N PRO A 160 -9.01 6.74 -0.06
CA PRO A 160 -8.38 8.07 -0.04
C PRO A 160 -6.88 8.10 -0.36
N SER A 161 -6.17 6.99 -0.23
CA SER A 161 -4.73 6.86 -0.55
C SER A 161 -4.50 6.14 -1.88
N SER A 162 -5.55 5.81 -2.63
CA SER A 162 -5.43 5.08 -3.90
C SER A 162 -4.96 5.98 -5.06
N THR A 163 -3.98 5.50 -5.82
CA THR A 163 -3.45 6.19 -7.01
C THR A 163 -4.52 6.28 -8.11
N SER A 164 -4.93 5.13 -8.64
CA SER A 164 -5.90 5.00 -9.73
C SER A 164 -7.35 5.13 -9.27
N GLY A 165 -7.63 4.91 -7.99
CA GLY A 165 -8.98 4.91 -7.44
C GLY A 165 -9.39 6.19 -6.71
N TYR A 166 -8.48 7.15 -6.53
CA TYR A 166 -8.81 8.45 -5.94
C TYR A 166 -7.97 9.63 -6.43
N LEU A 167 -6.63 9.57 -6.39
CA LEU A 167 -5.78 10.72 -6.72
C LEU A 167 -5.92 11.16 -8.18
N PHE A 168 -5.69 10.24 -9.13
CA PHE A 168 -5.86 10.50 -10.56
C PHE A 168 -7.32 10.80 -10.92
N PRO A 169 -8.31 10.05 -10.41
CA PRO A 169 -9.72 10.43 -10.56
C PRO A 169 -10.06 11.84 -10.10
N SER A 170 -9.54 12.26 -8.94
CA SER A 170 -9.76 13.60 -8.40
C SER A 170 -9.14 14.68 -9.30
N TYR A 171 -7.93 14.43 -9.80
CA TYR A 171 -7.29 15.31 -10.78
C TYR A 171 -8.12 15.41 -12.06
N ASN A 172 -8.56 14.28 -12.62
CA ASN A 172 -9.32 14.24 -13.86
C ASN A 172 -10.69 14.93 -13.72
N LEU A 173 -11.36 14.78 -12.57
CA LEU A 173 -12.59 15.51 -12.28
C LEU A 173 -12.35 17.02 -12.19
N LEU A 174 -11.28 17.47 -11.52
CA LEU A 174 -10.92 18.88 -11.47
C LEU A 174 -10.62 19.46 -12.86
N GLU A 175 -9.92 18.72 -13.71
CA GLU A 175 -9.66 19.11 -15.11
C GLU A 175 -10.95 19.19 -15.94
N ALA A 176 -11.95 18.35 -15.61
CA ALA A 176 -13.30 18.41 -16.18
C ALA A 176 -14.20 19.50 -15.53
N GLY A 177 -13.68 20.26 -14.56
CA GLY A 177 -14.43 21.32 -13.87
C GLY A 177 -15.44 20.79 -12.84
N VAL A 178 -15.25 19.57 -12.33
CA VAL A 178 -16.05 18.95 -11.27
C VAL A 178 -15.17 18.82 -10.01
N ASP A 179 -15.57 19.47 -8.93
CA ASP A 179 -14.88 19.30 -7.65
C ASP A 179 -15.18 17.89 -7.05
N PRO A 180 -14.16 17.04 -6.81
CA PRO A 180 -14.34 15.66 -6.36
C PRO A 180 -14.84 15.54 -4.92
N VAL A 181 -15.03 16.67 -4.23
CA VAL A 181 -15.57 16.76 -2.86
C VAL A 181 -16.85 17.59 -2.83
N ALA A 182 -16.85 18.77 -3.44
CA ALA A 182 -17.95 19.72 -3.34
C ALA A 182 -19.07 19.48 -4.38
N ASP A 183 -18.72 19.01 -5.58
CA ASP A 183 -19.67 18.83 -6.67
C ASP A 183 -20.17 17.38 -6.77
N VAL A 184 -19.65 16.45 -5.97
CA VAL A 184 -20.06 15.05 -5.96
C VAL A 184 -20.37 14.57 -4.53
N THR A 185 -21.01 13.41 -4.41
CA THR A 185 -21.09 12.69 -3.13
C THR A 185 -20.08 11.54 -3.16
N PRO A 186 -18.90 11.68 -2.53
CA PRO A 186 -17.89 10.63 -2.55
C PRO A 186 -18.34 9.43 -1.71
N VAL A 187 -18.15 8.24 -2.27
CA VAL A 187 -18.33 6.94 -1.60
C VAL A 187 -17.03 6.18 -1.73
N PHE A 188 -16.39 5.84 -0.61
CA PHE A 188 -15.17 5.02 -0.63
C PHE A 188 -15.53 3.54 -0.53
N ALA A 189 -15.24 2.80 -1.59
CA ALA A 189 -15.52 1.37 -1.72
C ALA A 189 -14.48 0.50 -0.98
N GLY A 190 -13.32 1.06 -0.65
CA GLY A 190 -12.16 0.39 -0.07
C GLY A 190 -11.31 -0.34 -1.10
N LYS A 191 -11.95 -0.96 -2.11
CA LYS A 191 -11.30 -1.84 -3.09
C LYS A 191 -11.82 -1.61 -4.51
N HIS A 192 -11.00 -1.96 -5.50
CA HIS A 192 -11.32 -1.77 -6.92
C HIS A 192 -12.50 -2.66 -7.35
N ASP A 193 -12.47 -3.94 -7.01
CA ASP A 193 -13.55 -4.90 -7.29
C ASP A 193 -14.88 -4.47 -6.65
N VAL A 194 -14.84 -3.93 -5.43
CA VAL A 194 -16.02 -3.40 -4.72
C VAL A 194 -16.53 -2.12 -5.39
N SER A 195 -15.66 -1.25 -5.89
CA SER A 195 -16.06 -0.07 -6.68
C SER A 195 -16.81 -0.49 -7.95
N VAL A 196 -16.25 -1.44 -8.71
CA VAL A 196 -16.87 -2.02 -9.91
C VAL A 196 -18.24 -2.62 -9.59
N GLN A 197 -18.34 -3.40 -8.51
CA GLN A 197 -19.60 -4.00 -8.06
C GLN A 197 -20.65 -2.92 -7.76
N LYS A 198 -20.31 -1.93 -6.93
CA LYS A 198 -21.26 -0.90 -6.48
C LYS A 198 -21.75 -0.02 -7.63
N VAL A 199 -20.88 0.32 -8.58
CA VAL A 199 -21.25 1.06 -9.79
C VAL A 199 -22.16 0.20 -10.67
N GLY A 200 -21.80 -1.06 -10.91
CA GLY A 200 -22.63 -1.98 -11.71
C GLY A 200 -24.02 -2.22 -11.12
N GLU A 201 -24.18 -2.14 -9.79
CA GLU A 201 -25.49 -2.21 -9.13
C GLU A 201 -26.32 -0.92 -9.26
N GLY A 202 -25.67 0.24 -9.44
CA GLY A 202 -26.34 1.53 -9.60
C GLY A 202 -27.12 2.04 -8.37
N LYS A 203 -26.89 1.45 -7.18
CA LYS A 203 -27.64 1.77 -5.94
C LYS A 203 -26.87 2.70 -4.99
N GLU A 204 -25.68 2.26 -4.58
CA GLU A 204 -24.81 3.02 -3.69
C GLU A 204 -24.01 4.07 -4.46
N CYS A 205 -23.62 3.74 -5.68
CA CYS A 205 -22.86 4.59 -6.59
C CYS A 205 -23.58 4.67 -7.93
N GLU A 206 -23.65 5.87 -8.49
CA GLU A 206 -24.21 6.11 -9.83
C GLU A 206 -23.12 6.02 -10.90
N VAL A 207 -21.88 6.29 -10.51
CA VAL A 207 -20.65 6.29 -11.32
C VAL A 207 -19.46 6.01 -10.40
N GLY A 208 -18.28 5.74 -10.94
CA GLY A 208 -17.09 5.55 -10.10
C GLY A 208 -15.80 5.38 -10.87
N PHE A 209 -14.78 4.95 -10.15
CA PHE A 209 -13.45 4.70 -10.67
C PHE A 209 -12.91 3.37 -10.16
N ALA A 210 -12.20 2.65 -11.03
CA ALA A 210 -11.50 1.42 -10.68
C ALA A 210 -10.30 1.21 -11.61
N GLU A 211 -9.43 0.25 -11.29
CA GLU A 211 -8.37 -0.17 -12.19
C GLU A 211 -8.91 -1.09 -13.29
N ASP A 212 -8.27 -1.05 -14.44
CA ASP A 212 -8.60 -1.84 -15.62
C ASP A 212 -8.68 -3.36 -15.38
N SER A 213 -7.75 -3.92 -14.60
CA SER A 213 -7.73 -5.35 -14.29
C SER A 213 -9.06 -5.83 -13.66
N GLU A 214 -9.64 -5.02 -12.76
CA GLU A 214 -10.91 -5.33 -12.08
C GLU A 214 -12.13 -4.98 -12.93
N VAL A 215 -12.05 -3.91 -13.73
CA VAL A 215 -13.13 -3.56 -14.67
C VAL A 215 -13.30 -4.65 -15.73
N ALA A 216 -12.21 -5.21 -16.23
CA ALA A 216 -12.21 -6.27 -17.25
C ALA A 216 -12.95 -7.54 -16.78
N LYS A 217 -13.09 -7.75 -15.46
CA LYS A 217 -13.78 -8.91 -14.86
C LYS A 217 -15.31 -8.73 -14.81
N SER A 218 -15.86 -7.58 -15.22
CA SER A 218 -17.27 -7.25 -15.08
C SER A 218 -17.93 -6.81 -16.39
N ASP A 219 -19.12 -7.37 -16.68
CA ASP A 219 -20.00 -6.92 -17.77
C ASP A 219 -21.07 -5.92 -17.30
N LYS A 220 -21.06 -5.53 -16.02
CA LYS A 220 -22.08 -4.68 -15.40
C LYS A 220 -21.76 -3.19 -15.47
N VAL A 221 -20.54 -2.85 -15.85
CA VAL A 221 -20.08 -1.48 -16.04
C VAL A 221 -19.55 -1.29 -17.45
N LYS A 222 -19.43 -0.03 -17.86
CA LYS A 222 -18.68 0.35 -19.06
C LYS A 222 -17.74 1.52 -18.74
N VAL A 223 -16.64 1.59 -19.47
CA VAL A 223 -15.64 2.65 -19.36
C VAL A 223 -16.06 3.84 -20.21
N ILE A 224 -15.99 5.05 -19.64
CA ILE A 224 -16.24 6.31 -20.37
C ILE A 224 -14.97 7.17 -20.52
N GLY A 225 -13.90 6.80 -19.83
CA GLY A 225 -12.60 7.45 -19.91
C GLY A 225 -11.57 6.66 -19.13
N GLU A 226 -10.31 6.78 -19.51
CA GLU A 226 -9.20 6.11 -18.84
C GLU A 226 -7.96 7.01 -18.78
N THR A 227 -7.09 6.74 -17.83
CA THR A 227 -5.83 7.47 -17.65
C THR A 227 -4.76 6.49 -17.21
N MET A 228 -3.68 6.41 -17.98
CA MET A 228 -2.49 5.65 -17.59
C MET A 228 -1.92 6.24 -16.30
N VAL A 229 -1.66 5.39 -15.31
CA VAL A 229 -1.00 5.76 -14.06
C VAL A 229 0.33 5.00 -13.93
N PRO A 230 1.32 5.55 -13.21
CA PRO A 230 2.58 4.85 -12.95
C PRO A 230 2.35 3.49 -12.28
N GLY A 231 3.17 2.50 -12.65
CA GLY A 231 3.06 1.14 -12.12
C GLY A 231 3.30 1.06 -10.62
N ALA A 232 2.79 0.00 -9.99
CA ALA A 232 2.97 -0.26 -8.57
C ALA A 232 4.47 -0.48 -8.24
N PRO A 233 5.09 0.35 -7.38
CA PRO A 233 6.47 0.12 -6.95
C PRO A 233 6.56 -1.13 -6.08
N ILE A 234 7.58 -1.94 -6.38
CA ILE A 234 8.17 -2.82 -5.39
C ILE A 234 9.24 -2.03 -4.64
N VAL A 235 9.05 -1.91 -3.32
CA VAL A 235 9.95 -1.18 -2.42
C VAL A 235 10.62 -2.12 -1.44
N VAL A 236 11.80 -1.74 -0.96
CA VAL A 236 12.52 -2.42 0.12
C VAL A 236 12.79 -1.46 1.26
N SER A 237 12.83 -1.97 2.49
CA SER A 237 13.25 -1.19 3.66
C SER A 237 14.73 -0.81 3.56
N ASP A 238 15.04 0.45 3.85
CA ASP A 238 16.40 0.98 3.83
C ASP A 238 17.28 0.35 4.93
N THR A 239 16.64 -0.21 5.97
CA THR A 239 17.31 -0.85 7.11
C THR A 239 17.74 -2.28 6.82
N LEU A 240 17.35 -2.87 5.68
CA LEU A 240 17.84 -4.20 5.33
C LEU A 240 19.37 -4.18 5.08
N PRO A 241 20.08 -5.30 5.32
CA PRO A 241 21.48 -5.42 4.95
C PRO A 241 21.73 -5.11 3.48
N ASP A 242 22.87 -4.49 3.16
CA ASP A 242 23.18 -4.07 1.79
C ASP A 242 23.32 -5.24 0.81
N ASP A 243 23.82 -6.40 1.27
CA ASP A 243 23.90 -7.62 0.46
C ASP A 243 22.51 -8.16 0.11
N LEU A 244 21.59 -8.16 1.07
CA LEU A 244 20.21 -8.55 0.84
C LEU A 244 19.45 -7.57 -0.06
N LYS A 245 19.62 -6.26 0.13
CA LYS A 245 19.05 -5.25 -0.78
C LYS A 245 19.59 -5.44 -2.20
N SER A 246 20.89 -5.68 -2.35
CA SER A 246 21.51 -5.94 -3.65
C SER A 246 20.92 -7.20 -4.31
N GLN A 247 20.72 -8.27 -3.54
CA GLN A 247 20.08 -9.49 -4.02
C GLN A 247 18.63 -9.23 -4.46
N LEU A 248 17.83 -8.51 -3.66
CA LEU A 248 16.45 -8.16 -4.00
C LEU A 248 16.38 -7.31 -5.27
N ILE A 249 17.27 -6.32 -5.41
CA ILE A 249 17.39 -5.50 -6.63
C ILE A 249 17.72 -6.39 -7.83
N GLU A 250 18.66 -7.32 -7.72
CA GLU A 250 19.07 -8.19 -8.82
C GLU A 250 17.92 -9.10 -9.29
N ILE A 251 17.24 -9.78 -8.35
CA ILE A 251 16.19 -10.74 -8.70
C ILE A 251 14.86 -10.07 -9.11
N LEU A 252 14.63 -8.81 -8.71
CA LEU A 252 13.40 -8.06 -9.03
C LEU A 252 13.62 -6.94 -10.05
N ALA A 253 14.79 -6.89 -10.70
CA ALA A 253 15.09 -5.86 -11.69
C ALA A 253 14.22 -6.02 -12.94
N GLU A 254 14.26 -7.20 -13.55
CA GLU A 254 13.64 -7.49 -14.86
C GLU A 254 12.94 -8.86 -14.87
N VAL A 255 12.54 -9.39 -13.69
CA VAL A 255 11.90 -10.71 -13.62
C VAL A 255 10.55 -10.68 -14.34
N THR A 256 10.33 -11.68 -15.20
CA THR A 256 9.06 -11.89 -15.89
C THR A 256 8.26 -13.03 -15.27
N ILE A 257 6.97 -13.09 -15.59
CA ILE A 257 6.11 -14.21 -15.22
C ILE A 257 6.65 -15.55 -15.74
N ASP A 258 7.24 -15.57 -16.94
CA ASP A 258 7.82 -16.77 -17.51
C ASP A 258 9.07 -17.22 -16.75
N ASP A 259 9.86 -16.28 -16.21
CA ASP A 259 11.00 -16.59 -15.33
C ASP A 259 10.53 -17.18 -14.00
N ILE A 260 9.47 -16.62 -13.39
CA ILE A 260 8.87 -17.14 -12.15
C ILE A 260 8.34 -18.56 -12.38
N ILE A 261 7.65 -18.81 -13.50
CA ILE A 261 7.18 -20.15 -13.87
C ILE A 261 8.38 -21.09 -14.12
N ALA A 262 9.42 -20.63 -14.81
CA ALA A 262 10.63 -21.42 -15.08
C ALA A 262 11.41 -21.75 -13.81
N ALA A 263 11.29 -20.93 -12.76
CA ALA A 263 11.84 -21.19 -11.43
C ALA A 263 11.08 -22.31 -10.67
N GLY A 264 9.96 -22.78 -11.21
CA GLY A 264 9.17 -23.90 -10.65
C GLY A 264 7.95 -23.46 -9.84
N ILE A 265 7.59 -22.17 -9.87
CA ILE A 265 6.46 -21.61 -9.13
C ILE A 265 5.21 -21.74 -10.01
N GLU A 266 4.59 -22.91 -9.99
CA GLU A 266 3.44 -23.22 -10.83
C GLU A 266 2.21 -22.33 -10.53
N SER A 267 2.14 -21.75 -9.32
CA SER A 267 1.09 -20.78 -8.94
C SER A 267 1.12 -19.49 -9.78
N ALA A 268 2.25 -19.19 -10.44
CA ALA A 268 2.37 -18.07 -11.38
C ALA A 268 1.66 -18.34 -12.72
N ASP A 269 1.39 -19.59 -13.11
CA ASP A 269 0.66 -19.90 -14.36
C ASP A 269 -0.86 -19.86 -14.16
N THR A 270 -1.34 -18.75 -13.59
CA THR A 270 -2.77 -18.51 -13.39
C THR A 270 -3.20 -17.22 -14.08
N GLN A 271 -4.45 -17.17 -14.54
CA GLN A 271 -4.98 -15.95 -15.15
C GLN A 271 -4.95 -14.79 -14.15
N ALA A 272 -5.25 -15.04 -12.87
CA ALA A 272 -5.25 -14.03 -11.82
C ALA A 272 -3.88 -13.32 -11.67
N PHE A 273 -2.78 -14.09 -11.70
CA PHE A 273 -1.44 -13.50 -11.67
C PHE A 273 -1.13 -12.77 -12.99
N ARG A 274 -1.44 -13.39 -14.13
CA ARG A 274 -1.24 -12.79 -15.47
C ARG A 274 -1.98 -11.47 -15.66
N ASP A 275 -3.13 -11.28 -15.02
CA ASP A 275 -3.92 -10.05 -15.10
C ASP A 275 -3.31 -8.88 -14.31
N THR A 276 -2.40 -9.17 -13.36
CA THR A 276 -1.86 -8.18 -12.42
C THR A 276 -0.33 -8.08 -12.47
N PHE A 277 0.34 -9.02 -13.12
CA PHE A 277 1.78 -9.09 -13.24
C PHE A 277 2.21 -9.74 -14.56
N TYR A 278 3.04 -9.04 -15.32
CA TYR A 278 3.80 -9.60 -16.44
C TYR A 278 5.30 -9.59 -16.14
N ALA A 279 5.83 -8.46 -15.69
CA ALA A 279 7.24 -8.31 -15.36
C ALA A 279 7.46 -7.22 -14.31
N THR A 280 8.72 -7.06 -13.93
CA THR A 280 9.23 -5.88 -13.23
C THR A 280 10.17 -5.13 -14.14
N GLU A 281 10.27 -3.81 -13.98
CA GLU A 281 11.36 -3.02 -14.56
C GLU A 281 11.98 -2.11 -13.50
N PRO A 282 13.30 -1.84 -13.54
CA PRO A 282 13.93 -0.99 -12.54
C PRO A 282 13.40 0.44 -12.63
N VAL A 283 13.02 1.00 -11.48
CA VAL A 283 12.65 2.41 -11.35
C VAL A 283 13.32 3.00 -10.11
N ASP A 284 13.47 4.32 -10.10
CA ASP A 284 13.89 5.07 -8.93
C ASP A 284 12.74 5.96 -8.42
N ASP A 285 13.03 6.77 -7.40
CA ASP A 285 12.05 7.67 -6.80
C ASP A 285 11.52 8.73 -7.78
N GLU A 286 12.33 9.15 -8.76
CA GLU A 286 11.95 10.20 -9.73
C GLU A 286 10.85 9.70 -10.69
N TYR A 287 10.76 8.40 -10.94
CA TYR A 287 9.67 7.81 -11.72
C TYR A 287 8.27 8.17 -11.17
N TYR A 288 8.17 8.41 -9.86
CA TYR A 288 6.91 8.77 -9.19
C TYR A 288 6.65 10.28 -9.09
N ASP A 289 7.46 11.13 -9.73
CA ASP A 289 7.29 12.59 -9.69
C ASP A 289 5.95 13.08 -10.26
N THR A 290 5.39 12.37 -11.25
CA THR A 290 4.05 12.69 -11.78
C THR A 290 2.98 12.63 -10.69
N ILE A 291 3.14 11.72 -9.72
CA ILE A 291 2.22 11.59 -8.58
C ILE A 291 2.39 12.78 -7.64
N ARG A 292 3.63 13.20 -7.37
CA ARG A 292 3.94 14.42 -6.57
C ARG A 292 3.37 15.68 -7.21
N ASP A 293 3.46 15.80 -8.53
CA ASP A 293 2.88 16.93 -9.27
C ASP A 293 1.34 16.96 -9.13
N ILE A 294 0.69 15.80 -9.27
CA ILE A 294 -0.77 15.69 -9.11
C ILE A 294 -1.18 15.96 -7.66
N CYS A 295 -0.43 15.49 -6.68
CA CYS A 295 -0.61 15.82 -5.26
C CYS A 295 -0.71 17.33 -5.03
N VAL A 296 0.20 18.10 -5.64
CA VAL A 296 0.20 19.57 -5.54
C VAL A 296 -1.04 20.17 -6.20
N LYS A 297 -1.39 19.71 -7.41
CA LYS A 297 -2.55 20.23 -8.16
C LYS A 297 -3.89 19.93 -7.49
N THR A 298 -4.02 18.77 -6.87
CA THR A 298 -5.23 18.34 -6.15
C THR A 298 -5.28 18.87 -4.72
N SER A 299 -4.20 19.50 -4.22
CA SER A 299 -4.06 19.87 -2.81
C SER A 299 -4.33 18.70 -1.86
N ALA A 300 -3.97 17.48 -2.27
CA ALA A 300 -4.20 16.27 -1.49
C ALA A 300 -3.45 16.33 -0.15
N SER A 301 -4.19 16.29 0.95
CA SER A 301 -3.64 16.38 2.31
C SER A 301 -2.66 15.26 2.65
N GLN A 302 -2.85 14.09 2.06
CA GLN A 302 -2.04 12.89 2.26
C GLN A 302 -0.60 13.08 1.75
N CYS A 303 -0.39 14.02 0.81
CA CYS A 303 0.95 14.32 0.29
C CYS A 303 1.69 15.40 1.11
N GLN A 304 1.04 16.01 2.11
CA GLN A 304 1.61 17.10 2.90
C GLN A 304 2.40 16.53 4.09
N GLY A 305 3.64 16.12 3.83
CA GLY A 305 4.67 15.77 4.82
C GLY A 305 5.83 16.74 4.80
#